data_AF-A0A1J0WGJ3-F1
#
_entry.id   AF-A0A1J0WGJ3-F1
#
_cell.length_a   1.000
_cell.length_b   1.000
_cell.length_c   1.000
_cell.angle_alpha   90.00
_cell.angle_beta   90.00
_cell.angle_gamma   90.00
#
_symmetry.space_group_name_H-M   'P 1'
#
loop_
_entity.id
_entity.type
_entity.pdbx_description
1 polymer ?
#
loop_
_entity_poly.entity_id
_entity_poly.type
_entity_poly.pdbx_seq_one_letter_code
_entity_poly.pdbx_strand_id
1 'polypeptide(L)'
;MLFGAAKESAQLGRHGDEFSVTLHYQNKAVPARAQVFGEGEVLDGKDGKGVEIVVPLTEAADGPLCSVICDLPEWLSLSPEAQAFLSDIFPTDNKAYEAVFLRKIHRYGDEALQYFVARQLSESFTGMRAYRVGAAVVMTYKSIELNDTDLQKEALDHVKMQLSHVGECEITNHPRTNREHLEVSLLCAQWHLELSLRRYDEFFSTLERCRSVAEGITNFFTPAYNLSMALLIYCALLARRGDVEKASEVADEGMRIFKSAVASATQQLTLFQELRISHRNVHLMLCTTKPDKRADADFNLYVQCSLRVTGDAVERLKKAAFDIYPVQEAGRS
;
A
#
# COMPACT_ATOMS: atom_id res chain seq x y z
N MET A 1 6.13 -18.64 -3.02
CA MET A 1 5.46 -17.86 -4.07
C MET A 1 5.84 -18.48 -5.40
N LEU A 2 4.86 -18.98 -6.14
CA LEU A 2 5.05 -19.83 -7.31
C LEU A 2 5.41 -18.98 -8.54
N PHE A 3 6.52 -19.30 -9.20
CA PHE A 3 6.77 -18.89 -10.58
C PHE A 3 6.53 -20.09 -11.48
N GLY A 4 5.32 -20.24 -11.99
CA GLY A 4 4.99 -21.31 -12.95
C GLY A 4 5.38 -20.90 -14.36
N ALA A 5 6.38 -21.55 -14.94
CA ALA A 5 6.70 -21.48 -16.37
C ALA A 5 6.16 -22.73 -17.07
N ALA A 6 5.53 -22.57 -18.24
CA ALA A 6 5.07 -23.69 -19.06
C ALA A 6 5.61 -23.59 -20.49
N LYS A 7 6.31 -24.67 -20.90
CA LYS A 7 6.71 -25.18 -22.25
C LYS A 7 7.44 -24.20 -23.20
N GLU A 8 8.64 -24.48 -23.74
CA GLU A 8 9.16 -25.73 -24.32
C GLU A 8 10.67 -25.99 -24.09
N SER A 9 10.97 -27.29 -23.98
CA SER A 9 12.24 -28.06 -24.10
C SER A 9 13.61 -27.37 -24.00
N ALA A 10 14.14 -27.30 -22.79
CA ALA A 10 15.47 -27.84 -22.50
C ALA A 10 15.28 -29.22 -21.83
N GLN A 11 16.24 -30.14 -21.95
CA GLN A 11 16.22 -31.39 -21.18
C GLN A 11 16.37 -31.05 -19.70
N LEU A 12 15.24 -30.69 -19.07
CA LEU A 12 15.12 -30.60 -17.62
C LEU A 12 15.56 -31.95 -17.05
N GLY A 13 16.25 -31.90 -15.90
CA GLY A 13 16.66 -33.08 -15.14
C GLY A 13 15.53 -34.09 -14.98
N ARG A 14 15.86 -35.31 -14.58
CA ARG A 14 14.86 -36.33 -14.28
C ARG A 14 13.89 -35.76 -13.25
N HIS A 15 12.62 -36.16 -13.37
CA HIS A 15 11.61 -35.88 -12.36
C HIS A 15 12.19 -36.21 -10.97
N GLY A 16 12.02 -35.28 -10.02
CA GLY A 16 12.53 -35.42 -8.66
C GLY A 16 14.01 -35.04 -8.49
N ASP A 17 14.69 -34.59 -9.55
CA ASP A 17 16.03 -34.02 -9.42
C ASP A 17 15.96 -32.73 -8.59
N GLU A 18 16.55 -32.79 -7.41
CA GLU A 18 16.91 -31.60 -6.63
C GLU A 18 18.28 -31.13 -7.08
N PHE A 19 18.41 -29.83 -7.34
CA PHE A 19 19.70 -29.22 -7.58
C PHE A 19 19.88 -27.98 -6.72
N SER A 20 21.13 -27.76 -6.32
CA SER A 20 21.53 -26.57 -5.58
C SER A 20 21.59 -25.40 -6.55
N VAL A 21 20.91 -24.33 -6.21
CA VAL A 21 21.01 -23.03 -6.88
C VAL A 21 21.64 -22.04 -5.91
N THR A 22 22.41 -21.10 -6.45
CA THR A 22 22.94 -19.99 -5.65
C THR A 22 22.16 -18.75 -5.97
N LEU A 23 21.57 -18.13 -4.95
CA LEU A 23 20.91 -16.84 -5.06
C LEU A 23 21.87 -15.77 -4.55
N HIS A 24 22.09 -14.73 -5.34
CA HIS A 24 22.92 -13.61 -4.90
C HIS A 24 22.08 -12.55 -4.21
N TYR A 25 22.34 -12.34 -2.93
CA TYR A 25 21.67 -11.40 -2.03
C TYR A 25 22.70 -10.45 -1.40
N GLN A 26 22.60 -9.13 -1.63
CA GLN A 26 23.52 -8.14 -1.03
C GLN A 26 25.02 -8.50 -1.15
N ASN A 27 25.48 -8.94 -2.33
CA ASN A 27 26.83 -9.48 -2.56
C ASN A 27 27.17 -10.77 -1.78
N LYS A 28 26.19 -11.49 -1.25
CA LYS A 28 26.32 -12.79 -0.58
C LYS A 28 25.64 -13.88 -1.42
N ALA A 29 26.33 -14.99 -1.60
CA ALA A 29 25.78 -16.20 -2.18
C ALA A 29 24.97 -16.97 -1.11
N VAL A 30 23.67 -17.14 -1.33
CA VAL A 30 22.77 -17.92 -0.47
C VAL A 30 22.43 -19.23 -1.20
N PRO A 31 22.70 -20.40 -0.59
CA PRO A 31 22.28 -21.66 -1.17
C PRO A 31 20.76 -21.79 -1.10
N ALA A 32 20.14 -22.11 -2.23
CA ALA A 32 18.73 -22.46 -2.35
C ALA A 32 18.57 -23.82 -3.04
N ARG A 33 17.38 -24.41 -2.94
CA ARG A 33 17.07 -25.69 -3.57
C ARG A 33 16.07 -25.48 -4.67
N ALA A 34 16.31 -26.09 -5.81
CA ALA A 34 15.35 -26.15 -6.89
C ALA A 34 14.96 -27.61 -7.12
N GLN A 35 13.68 -27.85 -7.35
CA GLN A 35 13.14 -29.17 -7.62
C GLN A 35 12.49 -29.18 -9.01
N VAL A 36 12.78 -30.23 -9.79
CA VAL A 36 12.17 -30.46 -11.10
C VAL A 36 10.93 -31.35 -10.94
N PHE A 37 9.80 -30.90 -11.47
CA PHE A 37 8.56 -31.69 -11.53
C PHE A 37 8.28 -32.13 -12.96
N GLY A 38 7.75 -33.34 -13.07
CA GLY A 38 7.49 -33.99 -14.36
C GLY A 38 6.12 -33.66 -14.94
N GLU A 39 5.91 -34.10 -16.17
CA GLU A 39 4.62 -33.95 -16.86
C GLU A 39 3.54 -34.76 -16.11
N GLY A 40 2.50 -34.08 -15.65
CA GLY A 40 1.35 -34.69 -14.95
C GLY A 40 1.34 -34.51 -13.42
N GLU A 41 2.31 -33.79 -12.85
CA GLU A 41 2.21 -33.35 -11.46
C GLU A 41 1.51 -31.99 -11.35
N VAL A 42 0.51 -31.95 -10.48
CA VAL A 42 -0.34 -30.77 -10.26
C VAL A 42 0.25 -29.95 -9.12
N LEU A 43 0.98 -28.89 -9.45
CA LEU A 43 1.24 -27.77 -8.54
C LEU A 43 0.15 -26.72 -8.80
N ASP A 44 -0.74 -26.50 -7.83
CA ASP A 44 -1.83 -25.51 -7.90
C ASP A 44 -2.70 -25.56 -9.17
N GLY A 45 -3.10 -26.78 -9.59
CA GLY A 45 -4.11 -26.97 -10.63
C GLY A 45 -3.63 -26.76 -12.07
N LYS A 46 -2.31 -26.68 -12.32
CA LYS A 46 -1.75 -26.58 -13.68
C LYS A 46 -0.89 -27.80 -14.01
N ASP A 47 -1.26 -28.51 -15.07
CA ASP A 47 -0.49 -29.64 -15.61
C ASP A 47 0.71 -29.14 -16.45
N GLY A 48 1.93 -29.57 -16.11
CA GLY A 48 3.11 -29.31 -16.93
C GLY A 48 4.43 -29.70 -16.27
N LYS A 49 5.51 -29.78 -17.06
CA LYS A 49 6.90 -29.82 -16.55
C LYS A 49 7.29 -28.44 -16.06
N GLY A 50 7.83 -28.34 -14.86
CA GLY A 50 8.22 -27.08 -14.23
C GLY A 50 9.39 -27.23 -13.27
N VAL A 51 9.95 -26.10 -12.84
CA VAL A 51 10.99 -26.01 -11.81
C VAL A 51 10.46 -25.10 -10.71
N GLU A 52 10.44 -25.59 -9.47
CA GLU A 52 10.18 -24.79 -8.28
C GLU A 52 11.53 -24.44 -7.67
N ILE A 53 11.77 -23.16 -7.45
CA ILE A 53 12.92 -22.68 -6.69
C ILE A 53 12.41 -22.39 -5.28
N VAL A 54 12.76 -23.25 -4.33
CA VAL A 54 12.46 -23.10 -2.92
C VAL A 54 13.60 -22.32 -2.28
N VAL A 55 13.28 -21.09 -1.88
CA VAL A 55 14.22 -20.22 -1.18
C VAL A 55 14.10 -20.49 0.32
N PRO A 56 15.16 -20.99 1.00
CA PRO A 56 15.17 -20.99 2.44
C PRO A 56 15.31 -19.54 2.90
N LEU A 57 14.21 -18.91 3.29
CA LEU A 57 14.29 -17.66 4.04
C LEU A 57 14.91 -18.01 5.38
N THR A 58 16.20 -17.74 5.55
CA THR A 58 16.86 -17.91 6.84
C THR A 58 16.17 -16.98 7.84
N GLU A 59 15.63 -17.55 8.92
CA GLU A 59 14.95 -16.85 10.03
C GLU A 59 15.79 -15.73 10.68
N ALA A 60 17.06 -15.56 10.28
CA ALA A 60 18.01 -14.58 10.80
C ALA A 60 18.45 -13.50 9.79
N ALA A 61 17.83 -13.39 8.61
CA ALA A 61 18.16 -12.36 7.64
C ALA A 61 17.24 -11.13 7.80
N ASP A 62 17.58 -10.24 8.72
CA ASP A 62 16.90 -8.94 8.97
C ASP A 62 17.07 -7.91 7.82
N GLY A 63 17.20 -8.35 6.57
CA GLY A 63 17.44 -7.45 5.44
C GLY A 63 16.62 -7.81 4.19
N PRO A 64 16.20 -6.79 3.41
CA PRO A 64 15.42 -6.97 2.19
C PRO A 64 16.15 -7.67 1.03
N LEU A 65 15.41 -8.45 0.24
CA LEU A 65 15.91 -9.13 -0.97
C LEU A 65 16.22 -8.09 -2.06
N CYS A 66 17.51 -7.80 -2.28
CA CYS A 66 17.91 -6.65 -3.12
C CYS A 66 17.91 -6.93 -4.63
N SER A 67 18.00 -8.20 -5.00
CA SER A 67 18.03 -8.72 -6.37
C SER A 67 17.99 -10.24 -6.27
N VAL A 68 17.36 -10.93 -7.22
CA VAL A 68 17.57 -12.37 -7.40
C VAL A 68 18.33 -12.56 -8.69
N ILE A 69 19.65 -12.74 -8.57
CA ILE A 69 20.42 -13.38 -9.63
C ILE A 69 20.45 -14.85 -9.24
N CYS A 70 19.74 -15.68 -10.00
CA CYS A 70 19.82 -17.11 -9.87
C CYS A 70 20.93 -17.58 -10.80
N ASP A 71 22.01 -18.11 -10.25
CA ASP A 71 22.96 -18.89 -11.02
C ASP A 71 22.28 -20.22 -11.33
N LEU A 72 21.48 -20.21 -12.39
CA LEU A 72 20.91 -21.43 -12.93
C LEU A 72 22.08 -22.28 -13.44
N PRO A 73 22.02 -23.61 -13.27
CA PRO A 73 22.97 -24.50 -13.92
C PRO A 73 23.09 -24.18 -15.41
N GLU A 74 24.25 -24.35 -16.02
CA GLU A 74 24.49 -24.01 -17.44
C GLU A 74 23.49 -24.68 -18.40
N TRP A 75 22.88 -25.79 -18.00
CA TRP A 75 21.86 -26.53 -18.74
C TRP A 75 20.43 -25.99 -18.55
N LEU A 76 20.21 -25.05 -17.63
CA LEU A 76 18.93 -24.48 -17.28
C LEU A 76 18.88 -23.00 -17.67
N SER A 77 18.30 -22.71 -18.82
CA SER A 77 17.91 -21.36 -19.21
C SER A 77 16.44 -21.13 -18.86
N LEU A 78 16.09 -19.93 -18.37
CA LEU A 78 14.69 -19.51 -18.38
C LEU A 78 14.21 -19.47 -19.82
N SER A 79 12.94 -19.85 -20.05
CA SER A 79 12.36 -19.66 -21.38
C SER A 79 12.33 -18.15 -21.70
N PRO A 80 12.45 -17.77 -22.98
CA PRO A 80 12.34 -16.37 -23.39
C PRO A 80 11.06 -15.69 -22.84
N GLU A 81 9.96 -16.43 -22.72
CA GLU A 81 8.69 -15.96 -22.19
C GLU A 81 8.76 -15.67 -20.69
N ALA A 82 9.41 -16.53 -19.90
CA ALA A 82 9.60 -16.30 -18.47
C ALA A 82 10.54 -15.12 -18.21
N GLN A 83 11.60 -14.98 -19.02
CA GLN A 83 12.51 -13.84 -18.92
C GLN A 83 11.84 -12.52 -19.31
N ALA A 84 11.02 -12.54 -20.37
CA ALA A 84 10.22 -11.40 -20.78
C ALA A 84 9.22 -11.01 -19.68
N PHE A 85 8.48 -11.98 -19.14
CA PHE A 85 7.55 -11.74 -18.04
C PHE A 85 8.21 -11.12 -16.81
N LEU A 86 9.37 -11.66 -16.36
CA LEU A 86 10.09 -11.09 -15.22
C LEU A 86 10.59 -9.68 -15.48
N SER A 87 11.07 -9.42 -16.70
CA SER A 87 11.51 -8.09 -17.12
C SER A 87 10.35 -7.09 -17.24
N ASP A 88 9.14 -7.57 -17.53
CA ASP A 88 7.92 -6.77 -17.59
C ASP A 88 7.38 -6.38 -16.20
N ILE A 89 7.57 -7.22 -15.17
CA ILE A 89 7.02 -6.98 -13.83
C ILE A 89 8.03 -6.40 -12.83
N PHE A 90 9.34 -6.57 -13.05
CA PHE A 90 10.40 -6.04 -12.18
C PHE A 90 11.14 -4.89 -12.86
N PRO A 91 10.72 -3.62 -12.64
CA PRO A 91 11.43 -2.50 -13.22
C PRO A 91 12.84 -2.38 -12.66
N THR A 92 13.83 -2.27 -13.55
CA THR A 92 15.26 -2.14 -13.21
C THR A 92 15.72 -0.68 -13.09
N ASP A 93 14.93 0.26 -13.60
CA ASP A 93 15.23 1.69 -13.57
C ASP A 93 13.95 2.54 -13.44
N ASN A 94 14.12 3.85 -13.33
CA ASN A 94 13.02 4.80 -13.17
C ASN A 94 12.03 4.76 -14.35
N LYS A 95 12.53 4.60 -15.58
CA LYS A 95 11.71 4.62 -16.80
C LYS A 95 10.82 3.37 -16.87
N ALA A 96 11.38 2.22 -16.55
CA ALA A 96 10.64 0.96 -16.44
C ALA A 96 9.60 1.03 -15.32
N TYR A 97 9.96 1.62 -14.17
CA TYR A 97 9.01 1.79 -13.07
C TYR A 97 7.81 2.65 -13.47
N GLU A 98 8.05 3.76 -14.17
CA GLU A 98 6.99 4.64 -14.64
C GLU A 98 6.04 3.96 -15.63
N ALA A 99 6.58 3.13 -16.53
CA ALA A 99 5.81 2.40 -17.52
C ALA A 99 4.85 1.37 -16.89
N VAL A 100 5.30 0.68 -15.83
CA VAL A 100 4.59 -0.48 -15.27
C VAL A 100 3.78 -0.12 -14.02
N PHE A 101 4.31 0.71 -13.13
CA PHE A 101 3.82 0.79 -11.75
C PHE A 101 3.10 2.09 -11.40
N LEU A 102 3.30 3.15 -12.20
CA LEU A 102 2.78 4.49 -11.91
C LEU A 102 1.26 4.59 -12.02
N ARG A 103 0.63 3.85 -12.94
CA ARG A 103 -0.83 3.83 -13.11
C ARG A 103 -1.40 2.47 -12.70
N LYS A 104 -2.49 2.48 -11.92
CA LYS A 104 -3.18 1.26 -11.46
C LYS A 104 -3.56 0.33 -12.63
N ILE A 105 -3.99 0.88 -13.76
CA ILE A 105 -4.39 0.14 -14.97
C ILE A 105 -3.24 -0.60 -15.66
N HIS A 106 -1.99 -0.26 -15.36
CA HIS A 106 -0.80 -0.90 -15.95
C HIS A 106 -0.17 -1.93 -15.01
N ARG A 107 -0.65 -2.03 -13.76
CA ARG A 107 -0.15 -3.02 -12.80
C ARG A 107 -0.69 -4.38 -13.17
N TYR A 108 0.22 -5.31 -13.41
CA TYR A 108 -0.07 -6.66 -13.86
C TYR A 108 -0.52 -7.56 -12.70
N GLY A 109 -1.36 -8.56 -13.01
CA GLY A 109 -1.71 -9.66 -12.12
C GLY A 109 -2.73 -9.36 -11.02
N ASP A 110 -2.96 -10.38 -10.20
CA ASP A 110 -3.86 -10.36 -9.04
C ASP A 110 -3.28 -9.59 -7.83
N GLU A 111 -4.03 -9.51 -6.74
CA GLU A 111 -3.63 -8.83 -5.52
C GLU A 111 -2.33 -9.38 -4.91
N ALA A 112 -2.11 -10.70 -5.00
CA ALA A 112 -0.95 -11.37 -4.43
C ALA A 112 0.33 -11.03 -5.21
N LEU A 113 0.28 -11.08 -6.55
CA LEU A 113 1.40 -10.69 -7.39
C LEU A 113 1.71 -9.20 -7.23
N GLN A 114 0.67 -8.35 -7.19
CA GLN A 114 0.86 -6.92 -6.96
C GLN A 114 1.47 -6.61 -5.59
N TYR A 115 1.07 -7.33 -4.53
CA TYR A 115 1.70 -7.22 -3.21
C TYR A 115 3.18 -7.56 -3.28
N PHE A 116 3.50 -8.70 -3.89
CA PHE A 116 4.88 -9.17 -4.00
C PHE A 116 5.79 -8.19 -4.72
N VAL A 117 5.37 -7.74 -5.92
CA VAL A 117 6.15 -6.78 -6.70
C VAL A 117 6.31 -5.47 -5.92
N ALA A 118 5.24 -4.98 -5.27
CA ALA A 118 5.29 -3.79 -4.44
C ALA A 118 6.27 -3.92 -3.26
N ARG A 119 6.27 -5.07 -2.60
CA ARG A 119 7.21 -5.39 -1.52
C ARG A 119 8.64 -5.32 -2.03
N GLN A 120 8.96 -6.06 -3.10
CA GLN A 120 10.31 -6.08 -3.68
C GLN A 120 10.76 -4.66 -4.06
N LEU A 121 9.90 -3.86 -4.68
CA LEU A 121 10.23 -2.49 -5.08
C LEU A 121 10.42 -1.55 -3.88
N SER A 122 9.59 -1.67 -2.84
CA SER A 122 9.74 -0.84 -1.64
C SER A 122 11.07 -1.09 -0.92
N GLU A 123 11.46 -2.36 -0.88
CA GLU A 123 12.66 -2.85 -0.24
C GLU A 123 13.94 -2.44 -0.98
N SER A 124 13.98 -2.71 -2.28
CA SER A 124 15.25 -2.87 -2.99
C SER A 124 15.47 -1.97 -4.19
N PHE A 125 14.42 -1.37 -4.74
CA PHE A 125 14.48 -0.70 -6.04
C PHE A 125 15.53 0.41 -6.08
N THR A 126 16.59 0.28 -6.87
CA THR A 126 17.77 1.16 -6.85
C THR A 126 17.56 2.54 -7.48
N GLY A 127 16.42 2.79 -8.11
CA GLY A 127 16.06 4.09 -8.65
C GLY A 127 15.61 5.10 -7.58
N MET A 128 14.70 6.00 -7.94
CA MET A 128 14.26 7.09 -7.06
C MET A 128 13.65 6.58 -5.75
N ARG A 129 14.04 7.21 -4.64
CA ARG A 129 13.44 6.95 -3.30
C ARG A 129 11.93 7.08 -3.32
N ALA A 130 11.40 8.08 -4.02
CA ALA A 130 9.98 8.32 -4.16
C ALA A 130 9.20 7.10 -4.69
N TYR A 131 9.81 6.28 -5.55
CA TYR A 131 9.18 5.08 -6.08
C TYR A 131 9.15 3.94 -5.07
N ARG A 132 10.18 3.79 -4.21
CA ARG A 132 10.13 2.87 -3.06
C ARG A 132 9.00 3.22 -2.10
N VAL A 133 8.80 4.51 -1.86
CA VAL A 133 7.68 5.03 -1.05
C VAL A 133 6.34 4.71 -1.71
N GLY A 134 6.21 5.01 -3.01
CA GLY A 134 5.01 4.67 -3.78
C GLY A 134 4.69 3.17 -3.76
N ALA A 135 5.70 2.31 -3.80
CA ALA A 135 5.56 0.87 -3.70
C ALA A 135 5.07 0.41 -2.32
N ALA A 136 5.58 0.97 -1.22
CA ALA A 136 5.07 0.68 0.13
C ALA A 136 3.57 0.97 0.27
N VAL A 137 3.11 2.06 -0.34
CA VAL A 137 1.68 2.43 -0.36
C VAL A 137 0.86 1.39 -1.12
N VAL A 138 1.38 0.82 -2.22
CA VAL A 138 0.70 -0.27 -2.94
C VAL A 138 0.68 -1.55 -2.13
N MET A 139 1.82 -1.94 -1.56
CA MET A 139 1.97 -3.11 -0.67
C MET A 139 0.93 -3.06 0.46
N THR A 140 0.77 -1.89 1.08
CA THR A 140 -0.24 -1.64 2.11
C THR A 140 -1.64 -2.02 1.66
N TYR A 141 -2.16 -1.39 0.60
CA TYR A 141 -3.55 -1.63 0.20
C TYR A 141 -3.77 -3.07 -0.27
N LYS A 142 -2.77 -3.69 -0.90
CA LYS A 142 -2.85 -5.10 -1.31
C LYS A 142 -2.90 -6.04 -0.11
N SER A 143 -2.13 -5.79 0.95
CA SER A 143 -2.21 -6.59 2.19
C SER A 143 -3.59 -6.51 2.87
N ILE A 144 -4.23 -5.34 2.84
CA ILE A 144 -5.58 -5.15 3.39
C ILE A 144 -6.61 -5.88 2.54
N GLU A 145 -6.49 -5.79 1.21
CA GLU A 145 -7.37 -6.49 0.25
C GLU A 145 -7.28 -8.02 0.42
N LEU A 146 -6.05 -8.56 0.50
CA LEU A 146 -5.76 -9.99 0.75
C LEU A 146 -6.24 -10.48 2.12
N ASN A 147 -6.48 -9.56 3.07
CA ASN A 147 -6.92 -9.86 4.43
C ASN A 147 -5.98 -10.79 5.21
N ASP A 148 -4.67 -10.75 4.91
CA ASP A 148 -3.66 -11.51 5.62
C ASP A 148 -3.02 -10.63 6.71
N THR A 149 -3.11 -11.09 7.96
CA THR A 149 -2.66 -10.32 9.13
C THR A 149 -1.14 -10.18 9.17
N ASP A 150 -0.38 -11.19 8.73
CA ASP A 150 1.08 -11.14 8.78
C ASP A 150 1.63 -10.27 7.65
N LEU A 151 1.03 -10.34 6.45
CA LEU A 151 1.36 -9.43 5.36
C LEU A 151 1.04 -7.96 5.69
N GLN A 152 -0.01 -7.71 6.47
CA GLN A 152 -0.35 -6.36 6.96
C GLN A 152 0.65 -5.84 7.98
N LYS A 153 1.14 -6.69 8.90
CA LYS A 153 2.22 -6.30 9.84
C LYS A 153 3.50 -5.97 9.08
N GLU A 154 3.88 -6.81 8.12
CA GLU A 154 5.04 -6.60 7.26
C GLU A 154 4.91 -5.27 6.48
N ALA A 155 3.75 -5.01 5.86
CA ALA A 155 3.49 -3.76 5.17
C ALA A 155 3.57 -2.54 6.11
N LEU A 156 3.13 -2.66 7.35
CA LEU A 156 3.21 -1.60 8.35
C LEU A 156 4.66 -1.27 8.72
N ASP A 157 5.51 -2.29 8.88
CA ASP A 157 6.94 -2.11 9.14
C ASP A 157 7.63 -1.40 7.97
N HIS A 158 7.26 -1.75 6.73
CA HIS A 158 7.75 -1.05 5.54
C HIS A 158 7.29 0.40 5.49
N VAL A 159 6.01 0.68 5.78
CA VAL A 159 5.51 2.06 5.84
C VAL A 159 6.28 2.88 6.87
N LYS A 160 6.52 2.33 8.07
CA LYS A 160 7.32 2.99 9.12
C LYS A 160 8.76 3.25 8.67
N MET A 161 9.40 2.26 8.05
CA MET A 161 10.72 2.42 7.46
C MET A 161 10.72 3.54 6.41
N GLN A 162 9.78 3.53 5.46
CA GLN A 162 9.70 4.57 4.43
C GLN A 162 9.42 5.96 5.02
N LEU A 163 8.61 6.07 6.08
CA LEU A 163 8.36 7.34 6.77
C LEU A 163 9.64 7.92 7.40
N SER A 164 10.55 7.07 7.90
CA SER A 164 11.84 7.55 8.43
C SER A 164 12.78 8.11 7.36
N HIS A 165 12.58 7.73 6.10
CA HIS A 165 13.41 8.12 4.96
C HIS A 165 12.71 9.04 3.97
N VAL A 166 11.43 9.39 4.17
CA VAL A 166 10.68 10.24 3.22
C VAL A 166 11.33 11.62 3.06
N GLY A 167 12.06 12.09 4.08
CA GLY A 167 12.89 13.29 4.05
C GLY A 167 13.90 13.35 2.89
N GLU A 168 14.37 12.18 2.42
CA GLU A 168 15.31 12.02 1.29
C GLU A 168 14.65 12.26 -0.08
N CYS A 169 13.32 12.36 -0.15
CA CYS A 169 12.60 12.66 -1.38
C CYS A 169 12.64 14.17 -1.70
N GLU A 170 12.61 14.50 -2.99
CA GLU A 170 12.55 15.89 -3.45
C GLU A 170 11.14 16.50 -3.29
N ILE A 171 11.07 17.81 -3.14
CA ILE A 171 9.82 18.55 -3.31
C ILE A 171 9.67 18.84 -4.81
N THR A 172 8.71 18.18 -5.45
CA THR A 172 8.42 18.35 -6.89
C THR A 172 6.95 18.72 -7.10
N ASN A 173 6.54 19.10 -8.31
CA ASN A 173 5.12 19.39 -8.58
C ASN A 173 4.28 18.13 -8.89
N HIS A 174 4.91 16.96 -8.96
CA HIS A 174 4.25 15.73 -9.35
C HIS A 174 3.97 14.86 -8.12
N PRO A 175 2.73 14.39 -7.89
CA PRO A 175 2.35 13.70 -6.65
C PRO A 175 3.19 12.44 -6.39
N ARG A 176 3.61 11.73 -7.44
CA ARG A 176 4.38 10.47 -7.28
C ARG A 176 5.84 10.69 -6.89
N THR A 177 6.32 11.92 -6.94
CA THR A 177 7.70 12.29 -6.64
C THR A 177 7.79 13.46 -5.66
N ASN A 178 6.65 13.98 -5.18
CA ASN A 178 6.60 15.08 -4.23
C ASN A 178 6.66 14.52 -2.81
N ARG A 179 7.69 14.91 -2.05
CA ARG A 179 7.89 14.51 -0.66
C ARG A 179 6.65 14.70 0.22
N GLU A 180 6.03 15.88 0.22
CA GLU A 180 4.90 16.20 1.11
C GLU A 180 3.69 15.28 0.82
N HIS A 181 3.38 15.05 -0.45
CA HIS A 181 2.32 14.12 -0.86
C HIS A 181 2.63 12.68 -0.50
N LEU A 182 3.89 12.26 -0.67
CA LEU A 182 4.34 10.92 -0.35
C LEU A 182 4.30 10.66 1.16
N GLU A 183 4.71 11.62 1.99
CA GLU A 183 4.61 11.54 3.44
C GLU A 183 3.15 11.39 3.89
N VAL A 184 2.26 12.25 3.41
CA VAL A 184 0.82 12.12 3.71
C VAL A 184 0.24 10.81 3.17
N SER A 185 0.70 10.32 2.01
CA SER A 185 0.26 9.03 1.47
C SER A 185 0.69 7.85 2.34
N LEU A 186 1.91 7.89 2.89
CA LEU A 186 2.41 6.90 3.84
C LEU A 186 1.63 6.94 5.15
N LEU A 187 1.37 8.12 5.71
CA LEU A 187 0.54 8.25 6.92
C LEU A 187 -0.88 7.75 6.67
N CYS A 188 -1.42 8.02 5.48
CA CYS A 188 -2.73 7.50 5.07
C CYS A 188 -2.73 5.96 5.02
N ALA A 189 -1.69 5.37 4.41
CA ALA A 189 -1.50 3.93 4.39
C ALA A 189 -1.33 3.35 5.81
N GLN A 190 -0.56 4.02 6.66
CA GLN A 190 -0.30 3.62 8.04
C GLN A 190 -1.58 3.50 8.85
N TRP A 191 -2.43 4.54 8.88
CA TRP A 191 -3.64 4.49 9.69
C TRP A 191 -4.64 3.45 9.17
N HIS A 192 -4.69 3.18 7.86
CA HIS A 192 -5.51 2.11 7.31
C HIS A 192 -5.06 0.73 7.81
N LEU A 193 -3.74 0.49 7.87
CA LEU A 193 -3.18 -0.75 8.43
C LEU A 193 -3.45 -0.86 9.93
N GLU A 194 -3.24 0.21 10.68
CA GLU A 194 -3.49 0.24 12.12
C GLU A 194 -4.96 -0.02 12.44
N LEU A 195 -5.89 0.57 11.67
CA LEU A 195 -7.32 0.28 11.77
C LEU A 195 -7.64 -1.18 11.42
N SER A 196 -7.08 -1.71 10.33
CA SER A 196 -7.27 -3.11 9.90
C SER A 196 -6.78 -4.11 10.96
N LEU A 197 -5.63 -3.81 11.57
CA LEU A 197 -4.99 -4.60 12.63
C LEU A 197 -5.57 -4.32 14.02
N ARG A 198 -6.57 -3.44 14.15
CA ARG A 198 -7.20 -3.02 15.42
C ARG A 198 -6.21 -2.43 16.44
N ARG A 199 -5.16 -1.77 15.95
CA ARG A 199 -4.16 -1.02 16.73
C ARG A 199 -4.64 0.42 16.93
N TYR A 200 -5.64 0.58 17.78
CA TYR A 200 -6.43 1.82 17.87
C TYR A 200 -5.65 3.01 18.44
N ASP A 201 -4.76 2.78 19.41
CA ASP A 201 -3.94 3.85 19.99
C ASP A 201 -2.96 4.42 18.96
N GLU A 202 -2.28 3.54 18.22
CA GLU A 202 -1.40 3.93 17.12
C GLU A 202 -2.17 4.61 15.99
N PHE A 203 -3.35 4.08 15.64
CA PHE A 203 -4.24 4.68 14.67
C PHE A 203 -4.58 6.14 15.02
N PHE A 204 -4.98 6.43 16.26
CA PHE A 204 -5.22 7.81 16.70
C PHE A 204 -3.96 8.67 16.69
N SER A 205 -2.82 8.11 17.11
CA SER A 205 -1.53 8.81 17.04
C SER A 205 -1.16 9.18 15.60
N THR A 206 -1.44 8.32 14.63
CA THR A 206 -1.19 8.57 13.21
C THR A 206 -2.12 9.65 12.66
N LEU A 207 -3.40 9.67 13.07
CA LEU A 207 -4.34 10.73 12.69
C LEU A 207 -3.91 12.11 13.23
N GLU A 208 -3.44 12.19 14.47
CA GLU A 208 -2.87 13.43 15.03
C GLU A 208 -1.58 13.81 14.31
N ARG A 209 -0.74 12.84 13.93
CA ARG A 209 0.45 13.09 13.10
C ARG A 209 0.09 13.66 11.72
N CYS A 210 -0.99 13.20 11.09
CA CYS A 210 -1.49 13.79 9.84
C CYS A 210 -1.83 15.28 10.01
N ARG A 211 -2.44 15.67 11.14
CA ARG A 211 -2.74 17.09 11.45
C ARG A 211 -1.47 17.90 11.62
N SER A 212 -0.51 17.40 12.40
CA SER A 212 0.76 18.08 12.61
C SER A 212 1.55 18.28 11.31
N VAL A 213 1.63 17.27 10.44
CA VAL A 213 2.30 17.39 9.14
C VAL A 213 1.62 18.43 8.26
N ALA A 214 0.28 18.56 8.32
CA ALA A 214 -0.43 19.55 7.53
C ALA A 214 0.02 21.00 7.80
N GLU A 215 0.50 21.33 9.01
CA GLU A 215 0.99 22.67 9.32
C GLU A 215 2.26 23.05 8.54
N GLY A 216 3.07 22.07 8.15
CA GLY A 216 4.34 22.26 7.43
C GLY A 216 4.23 22.21 5.91
N ILE A 217 3.05 21.94 5.35
CA ILE A 217 2.88 21.76 3.91
C ILE A 217 2.89 23.10 3.17
N THR A 218 3.75 23.20 2.16
CA THR A 218 3.87 24.39 1.33
C THR A 218 2.90 24.39 0.15
N ASN A 219 2.55 23.21 -0.38
CA ASN A 219 1.58 23.09 -1.47
C ASN A 219 0.53 21.99 -1.18
N PHE A 220 -0.68 22.42 -0.85
CA PHE A 220 -1.77 21.51 -0.50
C PHE A 220 -2.44 20.81 -1.69
N PHE A 221 -2.11 21.16 -2.93
CA PHE A 221 -2.86 20.69 -4.10
C PHE A 221 -2.97 19.16 -4.16
N THR A 222 -1.87 18.44 -3.94
CA THR A 222 -1.85 16.97 -3.99
C THR A 222 -2.01 16.31 -2.61
N PRO A 223 -1.49 16.85 -1.48
CA PRO A 223 -1.68 16.20 -0.18
C PRO A 223 -3.10 16.31 0.39
N ALA A 224 -3.87 17.35 0.02
CA ALA A 224 -5.20 17.62 0.58
C ALA A 224 -6.18 16.46 0.41
N TYR A 225 -6.06 15.69 -0.67
CA TYR A 225 -6.89 14.50 -0.90
C TYR A 225 -6.78 13.51 0.27
N ASN A 226 -5.57 13.07 0.61
CA ASN A 226 -5.34 12.10 1.68
C ASN A 226 -5.55 12.72 3.07
N LEU A 227 -5.16 13.99 3.26
CA LEU A 227 -5.41 14.70 4.52
C LEU A 227 -6.91 14.78 4.83
N SER A 228 -7.73 15.12 3.84
CA SER A 228 -9.18 15.23 4.03
C SER A 228 -9.82 13.90 4.45
N MET A 229 -9.24 12.76 4.08
CA MET A 229 -9.71 11.44 4.52
C MET A 229 -9.38 11.21 5.99
N ALA A 230 -8.13 11.45 6.40
CA ALA A 230 -7.68 11.32 7.78
C ALA A 230 -8.49 12.24 8.72
N LEU A 231 -8.70 13.50 8.32
CA LEU A 231 -9.49 14.44 9.10
C LEU A 231 -10.96 14.03 9.18
N LEU A 232 -11.53 13.44 8.12
CA LEU A 232 -12.95 13.03 8.12
C LEU A 232 -13.18 11.89 9.10
N ILE A 233 -12.35 10.84 9.05
CA ILE A 233 -12.49 9.73 9.99
C ILE A 233 -12.25 10.20 11.43
N TYR A 234 -11.27 11.09 11.64
CA TYR A 234 -10.98 11.60 12.97
C TYR A 234 -12.14 12.43 13.54
N CYS A 235 -12.65 13.36 12.74
CA CYS A 235 -13.81 14.19 13.07
C CYS A 235 -15.05 13.33 13.38
N ALA A 236 -15.33 12.30 12.56
CA ALA A 236 -16.43 11.37 12.77
C ALA A 236 -16.29 10.57 14.08
N LEU A 237 -15.07 10.13 14.44
CA LEU A 237 -14.80 9.42 15.68
C LEU A 237 -14.93 10.32 16.92
N LEU A 238 -14.47 11.57 16.84
CA LEU A 238 -14.64 12.57 17.91
C LEU A 238 -16.13 12.87 18.14
N ALA A 239 -16.89 13.13 17.07
CA ALA A 239 -18.33 13.34 17.14
C ALA A 239 -19.05 12.12 17.73
N ARG A 240 -18.64 10.90 17.35
CA ARG A 240 -19.20 9.64 17.89
C ARG A 240 -18.89 9.45 19.38
N ARG A 241 -17.73 9.90 19.85
CA ARG A 241 -17.36 9.93 21.28
C ARG A 241 -18.10 11.02 22.07
N GLY A 242 -18.78 11.95 21.39
CA GLY A 242 -19.45 13.10 21.99
C GLY A 242 -18.55 14.34 22.16
N ASP A 243 -17.33 14.31 21.62
CA ASP A 243 -16.39 15.43 21.63
C ASP A 243 -16.65 16.36 20.43
N VAL A 244 -17.80 17.05 20.48
CA VAL A 244 -18.29 17.89 19.38
C VAL A 244 -17.42 19.13 19.17
N GLU A 245 -16.84 19.67 20.24
CA GLU A 245 -15.96 20.85 20.18
C GLU A 245 -14.69 20.51 19.41
N LYS A 246 -13.98 19.44 19.79
CA LYS A 246 -12.78 19.01 19.06
C LYS A 246 -13.11 18.54 17.64
N ALA A 247 -14.27 17.92 17.43
CA ALA A 247 -14.73 17.59 16.07
C ALA A 247 -14.89 18.85 15.19
N SER A 248 -15.41 19.95 15.76
CA SER A 248 -15.54 21.23 15.07
C SER A 248 -14.18 21.84 14.72
N GLU A 249 -13.21 21.80 15.63
CA GLU A 249 -11.84 22.26 15.36
C GLU A 249 -11.21 21.51 14.17
N VAL A 250 -11.35 20.18 14.15
CA VAL A 250 -10.87 19.33 13.05
C VAL A 250 -11.59 19.66 11.73
N ALA A 251 -12.89 19.96 11.77
CA ALA A 251 -13.64 20.36 10.59
C ALA A 251 -13.16 21.71 10.02
N ASP A 252 -12.85 22.67 10.90
CA ASP A 252 -12.30 23.98 10.52
C ASP A 252 -10.89 23.86 9.91
N GLU A 253 -10.05 22.95 10.45
CA GLU A 253 -8.77 22.59 9.85
C GLU A 253 -8.95 22.01 8.44
N GLY A 254 -9.89 21.07 8.27
CA GLY A 254 -10.22 20.49 6.97
C GLY A 254 -10.65 21.56 5.96
N MET A 255 -11.49 22.50 6.40
CA MET A 255 -11.92 23.65 5.59
C MET A 255 -10.74 24.54 5.18
N ARG A 256 -9.82 24.85 6.09
CA ARG A 256 -8.61 25.63 5.82
C ARG A 256 -7.72 24.93 4.79
N ILE A 257 -7.46 23.63 4.96
CA ILE A 257 -6.67 22.82 4.03
C ILE A 257 -7.31 22.79 2.63
N PHE A 258 -8.63 22.60 2.54
CA PHE A 258 -9.34 22.61 1.26
C PHE A 258 -9.23 23.97 0.56
N LYS A 259 -9.43 25.09 1.28
CA LYS A 259 -9.28 26.44 0.72
C LYS A 259 -7.87 26.66 0.19
N SER A 260 -6.84 26.25 0.95
CA SER A 260 -5.45 26.31 0.51
C SER A 260 -5.21 25.46 -0.74
N ALA A 261 -5.75 24.24 -0.80
CA ALA A 261 -5.62 23.36 -1.96
C ALA A 261 -6.27 23.97 -3.22
N VAL A 262 -7.45 24.59 -3.10
CA VAL A 262 -8.12 25.31 -4.19
C VAL A 262 -7.28 26.50 -4.67
N ALA A 263 -6.68 27.26 -3.75
CA ALA A 263 -5.79 28.36 -4.10
C ALA A 263 -4.56 27.87 -4.88
N SER A 264 -3.93 26.77 -4.43
CA SER A 264 -2.79 26.13 -5.10
C SER A 264 -3.14 25.50 -6.45
N ALA A 265 -4.40 25.09 -6.66
CA ALA A 265 -4.86 24.41 -7.87
C ALA A 265 -5.01 25.31 -9.10
N THR A 266 -4.99 26.63 -8.93
CA THR A 266 -5.24 27.62 -10.00
C THR A 266 -4.28 27.51 -11.19
N GLN A 267 -3.18 26.76 -11.07
CA GLN A 267 -2.18 26.55 -12.12
C GLN A 267 -2.25 25.16 -12.80
N GLN A 268 -3.09 24.21 -12.35
CA GLN A 268 -3.10 22.83 -12.85
C GLN A 268 -4.52 22.22 -12.94
N LEU A 269 -5.13 22.29 -14.13
CA LEU A 269 -6.52 21.85 -14.37
C LEU A 269 -6.76 20.31 -14.26
N THR A 270 -5.71 19.49 -14.37
CA THR A 270 -5.84 18.04 -14.57
C THR A 270 -6.21 17.23 -13.32
N LEU A 271 -6.12 17.78 -12.11
CA LEU A 271 -6.43 17.06 -10.84
C LEU A 271 -7.69 17.57 -10.12
N PHE A 272 -8.60 18.23 -10.83
CA PHE A 272 -9.87 18.75 -10.28
C PHE A 272 -10.74 17.67 -9.60
N GLN A 273 -10.61 16.40 -10.01
CA GLN A 273 -11.35 15.29 -9.41
C GLN A 273 -10.93 14.99 -7.96
N GLU A 274 -9.66 15.18 -7.61
CA GLU A 274 -9.14 14.98 -6.24
C GLU A 274 -9.61 16.10 -5.30
N LEU A 275 -9.71 17.34 -5.82
CA LEU A 275 -10.31 18.46 -5.10
C LEU A 275 -11.80 18.24 -4.82
N ARG A 276 -12.54 17.61 -5.74
CA ARG A 276 -13.95 17.27 -5.51
C ARG A 276 -14.12 16.33 -4.32
N ILE A 277 -13.20 15.38 -4.14
CA ILE A 277 -13.24 14.45 -3.01
C ILE A 277 -12.90 15.18 -1.70
N SER A 278 -11.90 16.06 -1.73
CA SER A 278 -11.55 16.91 -0.58
C SER A 278 -12.72 17.80 -0.17
N HIS A 279 -13.40 18.44 -1.14
CA HIS A 279 -14.61 19.24 -0.92
C HIS A 279 -15.73 18.43 -0.27
N ARG A 280 -16.04 17.25 -0.81
CA ARG A 280 -17.04 16.33 -0.23
C ARG A 280 -16.69 16.00 1.22
N ASN A 281 -15.44 15.62 1.48
CA ASN A 281 -15.02 15.22 2.82
C ASN A 281 -15.15 16.38 3.81
N VAL A 282 -14.78 17.61 3.45
CA VAL A 282 -14.99 18.80 4.29
C VAL A 282 -16.47 19.05 4.55
N HIS A 283 -17.33 18.93 3.54
CA HIS A 283 -18.77 19.07 3.74
C HIS A 283 -19.31 18.04 4.75
N LEU A 284 -18.86 16.79 4.66
CA LEU A 284 -19.24 15.74 5.62
C LEU A 284 -18.71 16.04 7.02
N MET A 285 -17.48 16.53 7.18
CA MET A 285 -16.96 16.96 8.49
C MET A 285 -17.86 18.02 9.12
N LEU A 286 -18.30 19.04 8.37
CA LEU A 286 -19.22 20.07 8.87
C LEU A 286 -20.61 19.53 9.24
N CYS A 287 -21.00 18.36 8.73
CA CYS A 287 -22.24 17.70 9.12
C CYS A 287 -22.07 16.93 10.44
N THR A 288 -20.88 16.40 10.74
CA THR A 288 -20.61 15.65 11.99
C THR A 288 -20.79 16.52 13.25
N THR A 289 -20.64 17.84 13.13
CA THR A 289 -20.76 18.78 14.25
C THR A 289 -22.21 19.06 14.65
N LYS A 290 -23.19 18.52 13.91
CA LYS A 290 -24.62 18.66 14.16
C LYS A 290 -25.20 17.31 14.58
N PRO A 291 -25.69 17.16 15.82
CA PRO A 291 -26.27 15.89 16.27
C PRO A 291 -27.51 15.52 15.43
N ASP A 292 -27.45 14.41 14.68
CA ASP A 292 -28.61 13.86 13.95
C ASP A 292 -29.06 12.52 14.58
N LYS A 293 -30.36 12.24 14.50
CA LYS A 293 -31.01 10.95 14.79
C LYS A 293 -30.46 9.80 13.92
N ARG A 294 -29.82 10.09 12.78
CA ARG A 294 -29.21 9.12 11.86
C ARG A 294 -27.73 8.79 12.11
N ALA A 295 -27.26 8.99 13.35
CA ALA A 295 -25.84 8.90 13.74
C ALA A 295 -25.07 7.69 13.20
N ASP A 296 -25.63 6.47 13.22
CA ASP A 296 -24.94 5.28 12.70
C ASP A 296 -24.87 5.22 11.17
N ALA A 297 -25.94 5.62 10.48
CA ALA A 297 -25.95 5.66 9.01
C ALA A 297 -24.98 6.73 8.50
N ASP A 298 -24.93 7.88 9.17
CA ASP A 298 -23.99 8.96 8.86
C ASP A 298 -22.56 8.55 9.16
N PHE A 299 -22.29 7.94 10.33
CA PHE A 299 -20.97 7.43 10.67
C PHE A 299 -20.48 6.40 9.65
N ASN A 300 -21.33 5.45 9.25
CA ASN A 300 -21.02 4.49 8.19
C ASN A 300 -20.59 5.19 6.88
N LEU A 301 -21.34 6.21 6.44
CA LEU A 301 -21.00 6.99 5.26
C LEU A 301 -19.65 7.73 5.41
N TYR A 302 -19.39 8.31 6.59
CA TYR A 302 -18.14 9.03 6.86
C TYR A 302 -16.94 8.10 6.82
N VAL A 303 -17.04 6.92 7.45
CA VAL A 303 -15.98 5.90 7.38
C VAL A 303 -15.77 5.47 5.94
N GLN A 304 -16.82 5.08 5.20
CA GLN A 304 -16.71 4.69 3.80
C GLN A 304 -16.03 5.76 2.93
N CYS A 305 -16.36 7.03 3.14
CA CYS A 305 -15.76 8.14 2.39
C CYS A 305 -14.29 8.44 2.75
N SER A 306 -13.83 7.98 3.93
CA SER A 306 -12.45 8.12 4.38
C SER A 306 -11.52 7.01 3.90
N LEU A 307 -12.07 5.88 3.42
CA LEU A 307 -11.29 4.71 3.03
C LEU A 307 -10.84 4.76 1.56
N ARG A 308 -9.61 4.31 1.29
CA ARG A 308 -9.08 4.13 -0.08
C ARG A 308 -9.25 2.72 -0.64
N VAL A 309 -9.52 1.74 0.24
CA VAL A 309 -9.77 0.35 -0.15
C VAL A 309 -11.16 0.20 -0.79
N THR A 310 -11.36 -0.90 -1.52
CA THR A 310 -12.63 -1.21 -2.20
C THR A 310 -13.09 -2.64 -1.89
N GLY A 311 -14.34 -2.95 -2.21
CA GLY A 311 -14.88 -4.30 -2.01
C GLY A 311 -14.99 -4.69 -0.53
N ASP A 312 -14.79 -5.97 -0.23
CA ASP A 312 -15.00 -6.54 1.11
C ASP A 312 -14.11 -5.91 2.19
N ALA A 313 -12.95 -5.36 1.81
CA ALA A 313 -12.07 -4.63 2.72
C ALA A 313 -12.77 -3.42 3.35
N VAL A 314 -13.66 -2.74 2.61
CA VAL A 314 -14.42 -1.59 3.12
C VAL A 314 -15.32 -1.99 4.28
N GLU A 315 -16.05 -3.10 4.15
CA GLU A 315 -16.95 -3.58 5.19
C GLU A 315 -16.19 -4.04 6.45
N ARG A 316 -15.02 -4.66 6.28
CA ARG A 316 -14.14 -5.04 7.41
C ARG A 316 -13.63 -3.82 8.16
N LEU A 317 -13.12 -2.80 7.45
CA LEU A 317 -12.57 -1.59 8.07
C LEU A 317 -13.68 -0.73 8.70
N LYS A 318 -14.86 -0.68 8.10
CA LYS A 318 -16.06 -0.09 8.73
C LYS A 318 -16.36 -0.77 10.06
N LYS A 319 -16.45 -2.09 10.09
CA LYS A 319 -16.68 -2.84 11.33
C LYS A 319 -15.61 -2.51 12.37
N ALA A 320 -14.33 -2.51 11.98
CA ALA A 320 -13.23 -2.16 12.87
C ALA A 320 -13.35 -0.73 13.45
N ALA A 321 -13.84 0.25 12.67
CA ALA A 321 -14.08 1.61 13.13
C ALA A 321 -15.29 1.71 14.09
N PHE A 322 -16.36 0.96 13.84
CA PHE A 322 -17.50 0.85 14.76
C PHE A 322 -17.11 0.23 16.11
N ASP A 323 -16.14 -0.68 16.12
CA ASP A 323 -15.65 -1.34 17.33
C ASP A 323 -14.85 -0.39 18.26
N ILE A 324 -14.36 0.76 17.76
CA ILE A 324 -13.58 1.74 18.56
C ILE A 324 -14.44 2.38 19.64
N TYR A 325 -15.61 2.88 19.25
CA TYR A 325 -16.59 3.47 20.15
C TYR A 325 -17.94 2.82 19.82
N PRO A 326 -18.30 1.72 20.52
CA PRO A 326 -19.66 1.22 20.44
C PRO A 326 -20.59 2.37 20.84
N VAL A 327 -21.74 2.51 20.16
CA VAL A 327 -22.73 3.54 20.51
C VAL A 327 -22.99 3.41 22.01
N GLN A 328 -22.61 4.43 22.78
CA GLN A 328 -23.14 4.53 24.12
C GLN A 328 -24.64 4.79 23.93
N GLU A 329 -25.51 3.89 24.40
CA GLU A 329 -26.95 4.12 24.54
C GLU A 329 -27.23 5.20 25.62
N ALA A 330 -26.37 6.21 25.74
CA ALA A 330 -26.42 7.24 26.75
C ALA A 330 -27.03 8.51 26.18
N GLY A 331 -28.31 8.75 26.51
CA GLY A 331 -28.79 10.11 26.74
C GLY A 331 -29.48 10.86 25.59
N ARG A 332 -30.06 10.17 24.61
CA ARG A 332 -31.06 10.80 23.71
C ARG A 332 -32.48 10.56 24.23
N SER A 333 -32.74 11.09 25.43
CA SER A 333 -34.09 11.31 25.97
C SER A 333 -34.60 12.69 25.56
#